data_AF-A0A2A9M328-F1
#
_entry.id   AF-A0A2A9M328-F1
#
_cell.length_a   1.000
_cell.length_b   1.000
_cell.length_c   1.000
_cell.angle_alpha   90.00
_cell.angle_beta   90.00
_cell.angle_gamma   90.00
#
_symmetry.space_group_name_H-M   'P 1'
#
loop_
_entity.id
_entity.type
_entity.pdbx_description
1 polymer ?
#
loop_
_entity_poly.entity_id
_entity_poly.type
_entity_poly.pdbx_seq_one_letter_code
_entity_poly.pdbx_strand_id
1 'polypeptide(L)'
;MSRYTIYYVELSHPDNSIPVNRFVTPLHIVPEWYFLAYYAVLKVIPSKTGGLLVFMSSLINLALLSEIRALNTRMLIRQHFMTRNVVSGWVIIWVYSMIFLIIIGSAIPQATYILYGRLATIVYLTTGLVLCLY
;
A
#
# COMPACT_ATOMS: atom_id res chain seq x y z
N MET A 1 -41.58 14.48 11.67
CA MET A 1 -40.53 13.94 12.57
C MET A 1 -39.21 14.03 11.85
N SER A 2 -38.35 14.97 12.25
CA SER A 2 -37.02 15.19 11.66
C SER A 2 -36.21 13.91 11.76
N ARG A 3 -35.91 13.26 10.63
CA ARG A 3 -35.00 12.11 10.61
C ARG A 3 -33.60 12.68 10.82
N TYR A 4 -33.05 12.48 12.01
CA TYR A 4 -31.61 12.60 12.23
C TYR A 4 -30.94 11.55 11.33
N THR A 5 -30.45 11.96 10.16
CA THR A 5 -29.58 11.13 9.33
C THR A 5 -28.28 10.96 10.09
N ILE A 6 -28.15 9.83 10.78
CA ILE A 6 -26.86 9.36 11.29
C ILE A 6 -26.03 9.06 10.03
N TYR A 7 -25.06 9.92 9.73
CA TYR A 7 -24.10 9.66 8.67
C TYR A 7 -23.13 8.59 9.18
N TYR A 8 -23.40 7.33 8.85
CA TYR A 8 -22.40 6.28 9.01
C TYR A 8 -21.28 6.53 7.99
N VAL A 9 -20.03 6.39 8.41
CA VAL A 9 -18.90 6.33 7.47
C VAL A 9 -18.98 4.97 6.79
N GLU A 10 -19.55 4.93 5.60
CA GLU A 10 -19.60 3.73 4.78
C GLU A 10 -18.21 3.45 4.18
N LEU A 11 -17.57 2.38 4.66
CA LEU A 11 -16.28 1.92 4.16
C LEU A 11 -16.41 0.99 2.93
N SER A 12 -17.64 0.59 2.60
CA SER A 12 -17.96 -0.26 1.46
C SER A 12 -18.27 0.60 0.23
N HIS A 13 -17.91 0.08 -0.95
CA HIS A 13 -18.26 0.73 -2.20
C HIS A 13 -19.80 0.67 -2.43
N PRO A 14 -20.45 1.76 -2.86
CA PRO A 14 -21.90 1.78 -3.09
C PRO A 14 -22.34 0.77 -4.16
N ASP A 15 -21.51 0.52 -5.17
CA ASP A 15 -21.79 -0.47 -6.23
C ASP A 15 -21.98 -1.90 -5.70
N ASN A 16 -21.48 -2.22 -4.50
CA ASN A 16 -21.69 -3.54 -3.87
C ASN A 16 -23.15 -3.76 -3.45
N SER A 17 -23.98 -2.71 -3.44
CA SER A 17 -25.43 -2.81 -3.18
C SER A 17 -26.25 -3.22 -4.42
N ILE A 18 -25.64 -3.18 -5.61
CA ILE A 18 -26.28 -3.53 -6.87
C ILE A 18 -26.17 -5.06 -7.08
N PRO A 19 -27.22 -5.76 -7.52
CA PRO A 19 -27.14 -7.19 -7.79
C PRO A 19 -26.10 -7.51 -8.88
N VAL A 20 -25.39 -8.62 -8.71
CA VAL A 20 -24.28 -9.04 -9.60
C VAL A 20 -24.76 -9.23 -11.04
N ASN A 21 -24.08 -8.57 -11.98
CA ASN A 21 -24.25 -8.77 -13.42
C ASN A 21 -22.94 -9.27 -14.05
N ARG A 22 -22.96 -10.46 -14.67
CA ARG A 22 -21.77 -11.09 -15.28
C ARG A 22 -21.33 -10.47 -16.60
N PHE A 23 -22.19 -9.69 -17.25
CA PHE A 23 -21.91 -9.11 -18.57
C PHE A 23 -21.53 -7.62 -18.52
N VAL A 24 -21.62 -6.99 -17.34
CA VAL A 24 -21.41 -5.54 -17.18
C VAL A 24 -20.45 -5.30 -16.03
N THR A 25 -19.34 -4.62 -16.32
CA THR A 25 -18.43 -4.09 -15.30
C THR A 25 -18.75 -2.62 -15.04
N PRO A 26 -18.82 -2.17 -13.76
CA PRO A 26 -18.98 -0.75 -13.44
C PRO A 26 -17.87 0.11 -14.04
N LEU A 27 -18.17 1.38 -14.32
CA LEU A 27 -17.22 2.32 -14.92
C LEU A 27 -15.99 2.55 -14.04
N HIS A 28 -16.18 2.57 -12.71
CA HIS A 28 -15.13 2.86 -11.73
C HIS A 28 -15.00 1.71 -10.72
N ILE A 29 -14.53 0.55 -11.18
CA ILE A 29 -14.32 -0.61 -10.31
C ILE A 29 -13.04 -0.44 -9.47
N VAL A 30 -13.19 -0.52 -8.16
CA VAL A 30 -12.11 -0.36 -7.18
C VAL A 30 -12.31 -1.38 -6.06
N PRO A 31 -11.24 -2.02 -5.56
CA PRO A 31 -11.36 -2.94 -4.42
C PRO A 31 -11.60 -2.18 -3.10
N GLU A 32 -11.79 -2.91 -2.01
CA GLU A 32 -11.90 -2.30 -0.70
C GLU A 32 -10.61 -1.55 -0.29
N TRP A 33 -10.77 -0.58 0.61
CA TRP A 33 -9.73 0.40 0.94
C TRP A 33 -8.40 -0.21 1.41
N TYR A 34 -8.45 -1.36 2.09
CA TYR A 34 -7.27 -2.07 2.59
C TYR A 34 -6.47 -2.79 1.49
N PHE A 35 -7.06 -3.02 0.30
CA PHE A 35 -6.36 -3.57 -0.85
C PHE A 35 -5.82 -2.50 -1.83
N LEU A 36 -6.20 -1.23 -1.64
CA LEU A 36 -5.87 -0.14 -2.58
C LEU A 36 -4.37 0.03 -2.83
N ALA A 37 -3.53 -0.08 -1.79
CA ALA A 37 -2.09 0.10 -1.94
C ALA A 37 -1.48 -0.95 -2.89
N TYR A 38 -1.87 -2.21 -2.72
CA TYR A 38 -1.41 -3.32 -3.56
C TYR A 38 -2.02 -3.27 -4.97
N TYR A 39 -3.28 -2.88 -5.07
CA TYR A 39 -3.93 -2.63 -6.35
C TYR A 39 -3.21 -1.52 -7.13
N ALA A 40 -2.76 -0.44 -6.46
CA ALA A 40 -1.98 0.62 -7.10
C ALA A 40 -0.67 0.08 -7.69
N VAL A 41 0.07 -0.77 -6.96
CA VAL A 41 1.30 -1.41 -7.46
C VAL A 41 1.03 -2.19 -8.75
N LEU A 42 -0.02 -3.01 -8.77
CA LEU A 42 -0.40 -3.82 -9.94
C LEU A 42 -0.86 -2.96 -11.12
N LYS A 43 -1.66 -1.93 -10.85
CA LYS A 43 -2.26 -1.04 -11.86
C LYS A 43 -1.22 -0.19 -12.60
N VAL A 44 -0.17 0.21 -11.88
CA VAL A 44 0.77 1.22 -12.35
C VAL A 44 1.93 0.61 -13.17
N ILE A 45 2.20 -0.67 -12.98
CA ILE A 45 3.22 -1.42 -13.73
C ILE A 45 2.58 -1.98 -15.01
N PRO A 46 3.12 -1.67 -16.20
CA PRO A 46 2.47 -2.02 -17.46
C PRO A 46 2.60 -3.50 -17.82
N SER A 47 3.46 -4.27 -17.14
CA SER A 47 3.66 -5.70 -17.38
C SER A 47 2.91 -6.55 -16.34
N LYS A 48 2.20 -7.57 -16.82
CA LYS A 48 1.43 -8.48 -15.95
C LYS A 48 2.34 -9.26 -14.98
N THR A 49 3.45 -9.79 -15.48
CA THR A 49 4.44 -10.54 -14.68
C THR A 49 5.25 -9.63 -13.78
N GLY A 50 5.67 -8.46 -14.26
CA GLY A 50 6.43 -7.49 -13.46
C GLY A 50 5.59 -6.92 -12.31
N GLY A 51 4.32 -6.59 -12.57
CA GLY A 51 3.39 -6.16 -11.53
C GLY A 51 3.23 -7.21 -10.42
N LEU A 52 3.06 -8.48 -10.80
CA LEU A 52 2.98 -9.59 -9.84
C LEU A 52 4.26 -9.74 -9.03
N LEU A 53 5.44 -9.67 -9.65
CA LEU A 53 6.72 -9.78 -8.94
C LEU A 53 6.93 -8.65 -7.94
N VAL A 54 6.58 -7.42 -8.31
CA VAL A 54 6.66 -6.25 -7.41
C VAL A 54 5.63 -6.32 -6.28
N PHE A 55 4.44 -6.84 -6.56
CA PHE A 55 3.46 -7.14 -5.52
C PHE A 55 3.99 -8.20 -4.53
N MET A 56 4.54 -9.31 -5.03
CA MET A 56 5.11 -10.36 -4.17
C MET A 56 6.30 -9.83 -3.36
N SER A 57 7.16 -9.00 -3.94
CA SER A 57 8.26 -8.39 -3.20
C SER A 57 7.77 -7.44 -2.09
N SER A 58 6.63 -6.76 -2.28
CA SER A 58 6.01 -5.92 -1.25
C SER A 58 5.55 -6.73 -0.03
N LEU A 59 5.03 -7.94 -0.24
CA LEU A 59 4.62 -8.85 0.84
C LEU A 59 5.83 -9.43 1.56
N ILE A 60 6.86 -9.84 0.80
CA ILE A 60 8.13 -10.33 1.37
C ILE A 60 8.78 -9.25 2.22
N ASN A 61 8.76 -7.99 1.77
CA ASN A 61 9.30 -6.87 2.54
C ASN A 61 8.59 -6.71 3.90
N LEU A 62 7.25 -6.83 3.92
CA LEU A 62 6.46 -6.77 5.14
C LEU A 62 6.78 -7.95 6.09
N ALA A 63 6.92 -9.16 5.54
CA ALA A 63 7.29 -10.35 6.31
C ALA A 63 8.71 -10.25 6.90
N LEU A 64 9.65 -9.68 6.13
CA LEU A 64 10.99 -9.41 6.62
C LEU A 64 10.96 -8.42 7.79
N LEU A 65 10.14 -7.36 7.68
CA LEU A 65 9.94 -6.36 8.75
C LEU A 65 9.42 -6.99 10.06
N SER A 66 8.52 -7.96 10.00
CA SER A 66 8.04 -8.65 11.22
C SER A 66 9.08 -9.56 11.85
N GLU A 67 9.96 -10.17 11.04
CA GLU A 67 10.93 -11.18 11.47
C GLU A 67 12.30 -10.59 11.87
N ILE A 68 12.53 -9.27 11.75
CA ILE A 68 13.84 -8.63 12.04
C ILE A 68 14.39 -9.04 13.42
N ARG A 69 13.51 -9.20 14.42
CA ARG A 69 13.90 -9.57 15.79
C ARG A 69 14.38 -11.02 15.93
N ALA A 70 13.94 -11.91 15.04
CA ALA A 70 14.27 -13.34 15.08
C ALA A 70 15.50 -13.70 14.24
N LEU A 71 15.85 -12.88 13.24
CA LEU A 71 16.82 -13.25 12.21
C LEU A 71 18.30 -13.15 12.62
N ASN A 72 18.69 -12.25 13.55
CA ASN A 72 20.10 -12.16 13.93
C ASN A 72 20.38 -11.36 15.22
N THR A 73 21.20 -11.91 16.13
CA THR A 73 21.69 -11.22 17.34
C THR A 73 22.50 -9.96 17.00
N ARG A 74 23.22 -9.96 15.86
CA ARG A 74 23.97 -8.79 15.38
C ARG A 74 23.08 -7.64 14.90
N MET A 75 21.91 -7.93 14.34
CA MET A 75 20.93 -6.90 13.95
C MET A 75 20.29 -6.27 15.19
N LEU A 76 19.98 -7.09 16.20
CA LEU A 76 19.42 -6.64 17.47
C LEU A 76 20.38 -5.72 18.25
N ILE A 77 21.68 -6.07 18.25
CA ILE A 77 22.74 -5.23 18.82
C ILE A 77 22.84 -3.90 18.07
N ARG A 78 22.83 -3.91 16.73
CA ARG A 78 22.87 -2.69 15.91
C ARG A 78 21.66 -1.78 16.13
N GLN A 79 20.45 -2.34 16.25
CA GLN A 79 19.24 -1.59 16.60
C GLN A 79 19.33 -0.91 17.97
N HIS A 80 20.01 -1.52 18.93
CA HIS A 80 20.25 -0.92 20.25
C HIS A 80 21.31 0.19 20.22
N PHE A 81 22.31 0.12 19.35
CA PHE A 81 23.37 1.13 19.23
C PHE A 81 23.03 2.29 18.29
N MET A 82 22.04 2.16 17.40
CA MET A 82 21.61 3.22 16.50
C MET A 82 20.69 4.23 17.18
N THR A 83 20.80 5.50 16.80
CA THR A 83 19.95 6.57 17.33
C THR A 83 18.50 6.38 16.92
N ARG A 84 17.61 6.31 17.91
CA ARG A 84 16.15 6.14 17.75
C ARG A 84 15.52 7.11 16.74
N ASN A 85 16.11 8.29 16.56
CA ASN A 85 15.64 9.34 15.64
C ASN A 85 15.83 8.99 14.14
N VAL A 86 16.86 8.22 13.79
CA VAL A 86 17.13 7.85 12.38
C VAL A 86 16.14 6.79 11.92
N VAL A 87 15.92 5.75 12.73
CA VAL A 87 14.93 4.69 12.45
C VAL A 87 13.51 5.29 12.39
N SER A 88 13.18 6.24 13.27
CA SER A 88 11.86 6.88 13.22
C SER A 88 11.59 7.64 11.93
N GLY A 89 12.60 8.28 11.32
CA GLY A 89 12.44 8.99 10.05
C GLY A 89 12.09 8.07 8.88
N TRP A 90 12.76 6.91 8.78
CA TRP A 90 12.50 5.93 7.72
C TRP A 90 11.11 5.30 7.83
N VAL A 91 10.64 5.03 9.06
CA VAL A 91 9.27 4.53 9.29
C VAL A 91 8.24 5.55 8.81
N ILE A 92 8.45 6.84 9.10
CA ILE A 92 7.55 7.91 8.67
C ILE A 92 7.44 7.95 7.14
N ILE A 93 8.58 7.94 6.44
CA ILE A 93 8.61 7.95 4.97
C ILE A 93 7.91 6.71 4.41
N TRP A 94 8.15 5.54 5.00
CA TRP A 94 7.51 4.28 4.59
C TRP A 94 5.99 4.34 4.75
N VAL A 95 5.48 4.80 5.90
CA VAL A 95 4.04 4.96 6.16
C VAL A 95 3.41 5.97 5.19
N TYR A 96 4.03 7.13 4.96
CA TYR A 96 3.50 8.10 4.00
C TYR A 96 3.49 7.58 2.57
N SER A 97 4.50 6.79 2.16
CA SER A 97 4.51 6.15 0.85
C SER A 97 3.35 5.14 0.69
N MET A 98 2.99 4.43 1.76
CA MET A 98 1.83 3.53 1.79
C MET A 98 0.51 4.29 1.64
N ILE A 99 0.32 5.36 2.41
CA ILE A 99 -0.88 6.21 2.32
C ILE A 99 -1.02 6.80 0.92
N PHE A 100 0.10 7.26 0.33
CA PHE A 100 0.10 7.80 -1.02
C PHE A 100 -0.28 6.74 -2.06
N LEU A 101 0.17 5.48 -1.91
CA LEU A 101 -0.28 4.37 -2.76
C LEU A 101 -1.77 4.07 -2.60
N ILE A 102 -2.34 4.15 -1.39
CA ILE A 102 -3.79 4.00 -1.17
C ILE A 102 -4.57 5.04 -1.98
N ILE A 103 -4.14 6.30 -1.92
CA ILE A 103 -4.77 7.41 -2.67
C ILE A 103 -4.71 7.14 -4.17
N ILE A 104 -3.53 6.76 -4.69
CA ILE A 104 -3.37 6.43 -6.12
C ILE A 104 -4.20 5.23 -6.53
N GLY A 105 -4.34 4.23 -5.65
CA GLY A 105 -5.17 3.04 -5.89
C GLY A 105 -6.63 3.41 -6.16
N SER A 106 -7.17 4.38 -5.42
CA SER A 106 -8.55 4.86 -5.58
C SER A 106 -8.76 5.76 -6.81
N ALA A 107 -7.69 6.31 -7.40
CA ALA A 107 -7.79 7.25 -8.51
C ALA A 107 -7.96 6.55 -9.86
N ILE A 108 -8.55 7.24 -10.83
CA ILE A 108 -8.66 6.78 -12.22
C ILE A 108 -7.25 6.66 -12.84
N PRO A 109 -6.95 5.64 -13.67
CA PRO A 109 -5.64 5.47 -14.31
C PRO A 109 -5.37 6.54 -15.38
N GLN A 110 -4.97 7.73 -14.96
CA GLN A 110 -4.44 8.79 -15.82
C GLN A 110 -2.91 8.72 -15.85
N ALA A 111 -2.28 9.23 -16.91
CA ALA A 111 -0.81 9.15 -17.08
C ALA A 111 -0.03 9.77 -15.91
N THR A 112 -0.55 10.84 -15.31
CA THR A 112 0.01 11.50 -14.12
C THR A 112 0.00 10.59 -12.90
N TYR A 113 -1.15 9.98 -12.57
CA TYR A 113 -1.27 9.05 -11.45
C TYR A 113 -0.44 7.78 -11.64
N ILE A 114 -0.30 7.30 -12.89
CA ILE A 114 0.59 6.18 -13.21
C ILE A 114 2.04 6.56 -12.91
N LEU A 115 2.51 7.73 -13.34
CA LEU A 115 3.88 8.17 -13.05
C LEU A 115 4.14 8.28 -11.55
N TYR A 116 3.25 8.97 -10.81
CA TYR A 116 3.39 9.11 -9.36
C TYR A 116 3.33 7.78 -8.63
N GLY A 117 2.49 6.85 -9.10
CA GLY A 117 2.43 5.50 -8.53
C GLY A 117 3.75 4.77 -8.68
N ARG A 118 4.43 4.86 -9.84
CA ARG A 118 5.73 4.18 -10.05
C ARG A 118 6.77 4.72 -9.08
N LEU A 119 6.85 6.04 -8.95
CA LEU A 119 7.76 6.68 -7.99
C LEU A 119 7.45 6.26 -6.56
N ALA A 120 6.16 6.26 -6.18
CA ALA A 120 5.71 5.82 -4.86
C ALA A 120 6.08 4.36 -4.56
N THR A 121 5.90 3.45 -5.53
CA THR A 121 6.28 2.03 -5.36
C THR A 121 7.78 1.84 -5.13
N ILE A 122 8.62 2.62 -5.83
CA ILE A 122 10.08 2.58 -5.65
C ILE A 122 10.43 3.07 -4.25
N VAL A 123 9.86 4.21 -3.82
CA VAL A 123 10.11 4.76 -2.48
C VAL A 123 9.64 3.78 -1.39
N TYR A 124 8.46 3.18 -1.55
CA TYR A 124 7.92 2.21 -0.61
C TYR A 124 8.83 0.98 -0.45
N LEU A 125 9.26 0.37 -1.55
CA LEU A 125 10.11 -0.83 -1.50
C LEU A 125 11.50 -0.53 -0.97
N THR A 126 12.11 0.57 -1.40
CA THR A 126 13.46 0.94 -0.96
C THR A 126 13.49 1.28 0.53
N THR A 127 12.54 2.09 1.00
CA THR A 127 12.46 2.45 2.43
C THR A 127 12.14 1.24 3.31
N GLY A 128 11.28 0.32 2.86
CA GLY A 128 11.00 -0.92 3.58
C GLY A 128 12.22 -1.84 3.68
N LEU A 129 12.99 -1.97 2.60
CA LEU A 129 14.27 -2.71 2.62
C LEU A 129 15.30 -2.05 3.55
N VAL A 130 15.40 -0.72 3.49
CA VAL A 130 16.28 0.05 4.37
C VAL A 130 15.92 -0.18 5.84
N LEU A 131 14.62 -0.15 6.18
CA LEU A 131 14.14 -0.49 7.51
C LEU A 131 14.47 -1.92 7.94
N CYS A 132 14.43 -2.90 7.02
CA CYS A 132 14.87 -4.26 7.31
C CYS A 132 16.36 -4.37 7.63
N LEU A 133 17.19 -3.50 7.05
CA LEU A 133 18.63 -3.50 7.24
C LEU A 133 19.08 -2.76 8.50
N TYR A 134 18.21 -1.99 9.14
CA TYR A 134 18.49 -1.20 10.34
C TYR A 134 18.02 -1.89 11.62
#